data_AF-A0A7J7LPK8-F1
#
_entry.id   AF-A0A7J7LPK8-F1
#
_cell.length_a   1.000
_cell.length_b   1.000
_cell.length_c   1.000
_cell.angle_alpha   90.00
_cell.angle_beta   90.00
_cell.angle_gamma   90.00
#
_symmetry.space_group_name_H-M   'P 1'
#
loop_
_entity.id
_entity.type
_entity.pdbx_description
1 polymer ?
#
loop_
_entity_poly.entity_id
_entity_poly.type
_entity_poly.pdbx_seq_one_letter_code
_entity_poly.pdbx_strand_id
1 'polypeptide(L)'
;AQRARGKLMREIRDSFTVDAFIGNATDWEKVCMGNLVGIPVIIVPTGLKSIEKPPPSGTRRRTTITTGIYAPPQHDHVALALAMAYQSVTDHHKQRPPVNDLSPNDSIPDPPTVVYPPRRWHL
;
A
#
# COMPACT_ATOMS: atom_id res chain seq x y z
N ALA A 1 -11.47 -20.58 -21.02
CA ALA A 1 -11.11 -19.69 -19.89
C ALA A 1 -10.77 -20.47 -18.60
N GLN A 2 -11.70 -21.22 -18.00
CA GLN A 2 -11.46 -21.88 -16.70
C GLN A 2 -10.30 -22.89 -16.68
N ARG A 3 -10.10 -23.65 -17.77
CA ARG A 3 -8.95 -24.57 -17.90
C ARG A 3 -7.61 -23.84 -17.92
N ALA A 4 -7.54 -22.68 -18.59
CA ALA A 4 -6.33 -21.85 -18.61
C ALA A 4 -6.05 -21.26 -17.23
N ARG A 5 -7.10 -20.78 -16.54
CA ARG A 5 -7.02 -20.33 -15.13
C ARG A 5 -6.48 -21.43 -14.22
N GLY A 6 -7.01 -22.66 -14.31
CA GLY A 6 -6.54 -23.79 -13.50
C GLY A 6 -5.08 -24.19 -13.79
N LYS A 7 -4.65 -24.13 -15.06
CA LYS A 7 -3.25 -24.36 -15.43
C LYS A 7 -2.34 -23.30 -14.82
N LEU A 8 -2.73 -22.03 -14.92
CA LEU A 8 -1.98 -20.91 -14.37
C LEU A 8 -1.89 -20.96 -12.83
N MET A 9 -2.99 -21.30 -12.13
CA MET A 9 -2.96 -21.48 -10.67
C MET A 9 -1.94 -22.54 -10.25
N ARG A 10 -1.87 -23.65 -10.99
CA ARG A 10 -0.92 -24.73 -10.72
C ARG A 10 0.52 -24.31 -11.00
N GLU A 11 0.76 -23.69 -12.14
CA GLU A 11 2.09 -23.19 -12.52
C GLU A 11 2.62 -22.17 -11.52
N ILE A 12 1.79 -21.23 -11.07
CA ILE A 12 2.15 -20.28 -10.01
C ILE A 12 2.46 -20.99 -8.71
N ARG A 13 1.57 -21.90 -8.26
CA ARG A 13 1.79 -22.66 -7.02
C ARG A 13 3.12 -23.40 -7.05
N ASP A 14 3.43 -24.05 -8.17
CA ASP A 14 4.64 -24.85 -8.34
C ASP A 14 5.89 -23.97 -8.55
N SER A 15 5.71 -22.71 -8.98
CA SER A 15 6.80 -21.74 -9.21
C SER A 15 7.19 -20.92 -7.98
N PHE A 16 6.38 -20.91 -6.92
CA PHE A 16 6.73 -20.23 -5.67
C PHE A 16 7.89 -20.99 -4.98
N THR A 17 9.08 -20.41 -5.06
CA THR A 17 10.30 -20.90 -4.38
C THR A 17 10.65 -20.12 -3.10
N VAL A 18 9.83 -19.11 -2.78
CA VAL A 18 9.99 -18.21 -1.63
C VAL A 18 8.67 -18.11 -0.87
N ASP A 19 8.73 -17.69 0.39
CA ASP A 19 7.54 -17.53 1.23
C ASP A 19 6.66 -16.35 0.80
N ALA A 20 7.24 -15.32 0.20
CA ALA A 20 6.54 -14.21 -0.42
C ALA A 20 7.43 -13.44 -1.41
N PHE A 21 6.81 -12.76 -2.39
CA PHE A 21 7.47 -11.78 -3.25
C PHE A 21 7.10 -10.35 -2.87
N ILE A 22 8.04 -9.43 -3.10
CA ILE A 22 7.86 -7.99 -2.92
C ILE A 22 7.79 -7.34 -4.30
N GLY A 23 6.72 -6.58 -4.56
CA GLY A 23 6.50 -5.99 -5.89
C GLY A 23 5.77 -4.65 -5.83
N ASN A 24 5.82 -3.90 -6.93
CA ASN A 24 5.03 -2.68 -7.04
C ASN A 24 3.53 -3.02 -7.07
N ALA A 25 2.78 -2.49 -6.09
CA ALA A 25 1.34 -2.71 -5.96
C ALA A 25 0.49 -1.94 -6.99
N THR A 26 1.08 -0.96 -7.69
CA THR A 26 0.40 -0.21 -8.77
C THR A 26 0.59 -0.85 -10.14
N ASP A 27 1.40 -1.91 -10.21
CA ASP A 27 1.63 -2.66 -11.44
C ASP A 27 0.43 -3.60 -11.69
N TRP A 28 -0.38 -3.23 -12.69
CA TRP A 28 -1.67 -3.84 -12.96
C TRP A 28 -1.55 -5.35 -13.25
N GLU A 29 -0.44 -5.80 -13.84
CA GLU A 29 -0.19 -7.21 -14.16
C GLU A 29 -0.10 -8.05 -12.88
N LYS A 30 0.52 -7.52 -11.82
CA LYS A 30 0.69 -8.23 -10.54
C LYS A 30 -0.60 -8.27 -9.72
N VAL A 31 -1.43 -7.23 -9.82
CA VAL A 31 -2.76 -7.19 -9.18
C VAL A 31 -3.75 -8.11 -9.91
N CYS A 32 -3.69 -8.17 -11.24
CA CYS A 32 -4.50 -9.09 -12.04
C CYS A 32 -4.21 -10.56 -11.73
N MET A 33 -2.95 -10.91 -11.43
CA MET A 33 -2.60 -12.26 -10.96
C MET A 33 -3.29 -12.59 -9.63
N GLY A 34 -3.31 -11.66 -8.66
CA GLY A 34 -4.08 -11.82 -7.42
C GLY A 34 -5.54 -12.20 -7.67
N ASN A 35 -6.23 -11.45 -8.54
CA ASN A 35 -7.63 -11.68 -8.87
C ASN A 35 -7.87 -12.98 -9.66
N LEU A 36 -6.98 -13.28 -10.61
CA LEU A 36 -7.16 -14.41 -11.52
C LEU A 36 -6.84 -15.74 -10.84
N VAL A 37 -5.85 -15.79 -9.96
CA VAL A 37 -5.37 -17.06 -9.38
C VAL A 37 -5.47 -17.15 -7.86
N GLY A 38 -6.02 -16.13 -7.20
CA GLY A 38 -6.27 -16.16 -5.76
C GLY A 38 -4.99 -16.09 -4.92
N ILE A 39 -3.96 -15.40 -5.42
CA ILE A 39 -2.75 -15.09 -4.64
C ILE A 39 -3.13 -14.01 -3.61
N PRO A 40 -2.90 -14.23 -2.30
CA PRO A 40 -3.05 -13.20 -1.29
C PRO A 40 -2.05 -12.06 -1.51
N VAL A 41 -2.56 -10.83 -1.52
CA VAL A 41 -1.76 -9.61 -1.70
C VAL A 41 -2.09 -8.63 -0.58
N ILE A 42 -1.07 -8.18 0.15
CA ILE A 42 -1.20 -7.08 1.11
C ILE A 42 -0.35 -5.90 0.64
N ILE A 43 -0.96 -4.72 0.60
CA ILE A 43 -0.30 -3.49 0.18
C ILE A 43 0.08 -2.69 1.42
N VAL A 44 1.38 -2.41 1.58
CA VAL A 44 1.90 -1.61 2.70
C VAL A 44 2.49 -0.29 2.19
N PRO A 45 2.32 0.83 2.93
CA PRO A 45 3.00 2.08 2.63
C PRO A 45 4.48 1.97 2.99
N THR A 46 5.36 2.38 2.08
CA THR A 46 6.82 2.34 2.25
C THR A 46 7.47 3.72 2.24
N GLY A 47 6.65 4.79 2.18
CA GLY A 47 7.10 6.17 2.27
C GLY A 47 6.23 7.13 1.47
N LEU A 48 6.75 8.33 1.24
CA LEU A 48 6.10 9.40 0.50
C LEU A 48 7.03 9.92 -0.60
N LYS A 49 6.51 10.12 -1.81
CA LYS A 49 7.20 10.80 -2.93
C LYS A 49 6.49 12.11 -3.30
N SER A 50 7.18 12.99 -4.01
CA SER A 50 6.53 14.15 -4.62
C SER A 50 5.45 13.71 -5.62
N ILE A 51 4.42 14.54 -5.77
CA ILE A 51 3.42 14.32 -6.83
C ILE A 51 4.08 14.42 -8.22
N GLU A 52 3.48 13.75 -9.19
CA GLU A 52 3.89 13.89 -10.59
C GLU A 52 3.43 15.25 -11.13
N LYS A 53 4.30 15.91 -11.90
CA LYS A 53 4.08 17.25 -12.48
C LYS A 53 3.68 18.29 -11.41
N PRO A 54 4.57 18.59 -10.44
CA PRO A 54 4.29 19.64 -9.46
C PRO A 54 4.17 21.01 -10.16
N PRO A 55 3.43 21.96 -9.58
CA PRO A 55 3.39 23.33 -10.08
C PRO A 55 4.80 23.95 -10.07
N PRO A 56 5.11 24.92 -10.96
CA PRO A 56 6.44 25.53 -11.04
C PRO A 56 6.92 26.18 -9.74
N SER A 57 5.99 26.67 -8.92
CA SER A 57 6.24 27.25 -7.59
C SER A 57 6.57 26.20 -6.51
N GLY A 58 6.52 24.90 -6.84
CA GLY A 58 6.69 23.80 -5.91
C GLY A 58 5.43 23.47 -5.11
N THR A 59 5.44 22.34 -4.41
CA THR A 59 4.32 21.90 -3.57
C THR A 59 4.81 21.03 -2.41
N ARG A 60 4.12 21.13 -1.25
CA ARG A 60 4.33 20.22 -0.11
C ARG A 60 3.58 18.91 -0.25
N ARG A 61 2.65 18.81 -1.20
CA ARG A 61 1.82 17.64 -1.44
C ARG A 61 2.71 16.44 -1.80
N ARG A 62 2.40 15.30 -1.20
CA ARG A 62 3.11 14.04 -1.43
C ARG A 62 2.12 12.94 -1.80
N THR A 63 2.59 11.95 -2.55
CA THR A 63 1.88 10.71 -2.85
C THR A 63 2.56 9.56 -2.11
N THR A 64 1.77 8.65 -1.55
CA THR A 64 2.30 7.46 -0.88
C THR A 64 2.98 6.53 -1.88
N ILE A 65 4.19 6.08 -1.53
CA ILE A 65 4.84 4.94 -2.16
C ILE A 65 4.30 3.69 -1.49
N THR A 66 3.79 2.76 -2.27
CA THR A 66 3.26 1.49 -1.77
C THR A 66 4.04 0.32 -2.34
N THR A 67 4.01 -0.79 -1.63
CA THR A 67 4.60 -2.05 -2.07
C THR A 67 3.65 -3.17 -1.71
N GLY A 68 3.51 -4.13 -2.62
CA GLY A 68 2.71 -5.34 -2.46
C GLY A 68 3.57 -6.47 -1.93
N ILE A 69 3.05 -7.18 -0.94
CA ILE A 69 3.55 -8.45 -0.43
C ILE A 69 2.64 -9.53 -1.00
N TYR A 70 3.20 -10.41 -1.83
CA TYR A 70 2.49 -11.46 -2.55
C TYR A 70 2.89 -12.81 -1.95
N ALA A 71 1.99 -13.49 -1.25
CA ALA A 71 2.25 -14.81 -0.69
C ALA A 71 1.62 -15.91 -1.58
N PRO A 72 2.08 -17.17 -1.49
CA PRO A 72 1.46 -18.28 -2.22
C PRO A 72 -0.05 -18.39 -1.91
N PRO A 73 -0.86 -18.99 -2.80
CA PRO A 73 -2.26 -19.27 -2.51
C PRO A 73 -2.43 -19.98 -1.15
N GLN A 74 -3.45 -19.56 -0.37
CA GLN A 74 -3.76 -20.07 0.99
C GLN A 74 -2.72 -19.74 2.08
N HIS A 75 -1.76 -18.84 1.80
CA HIS A 75 -0.73 -18.41 2.76
C HIS A 75 -0.95 -16.96 3.22
N ASP A 76 -2.20 -16.55 3.43
CA ASP A 76 -2.59 -15.22 3.88
C ASP A 76 -1.88 -14.79 5.17
N HIS A 77 -1.65 -15.75 6.07
CA HIS A 77 -0.93 -15.53 7.33
C HIS A 77 0.53 -15.08 7.10
N VAL A 78 1.19 -15.54 6.03
CA VAL A 78 2.56 -15.11 5.69
C VAL A 78 2.57 -13.66 5.25
N ALA A 79 1.68 -13.28 4.32
CA ALA A 79 1.55 -11.90 3.88
C ALA A 79 1.22 -10.97 5.06
N LEU A 80 0.31 -11.39 5.93
CA LEU A 80 -0.10 -10.61 7.10
C LEU A 80 1.04 -10.46 8.12
N ALA A 81 1.74 -11.54 8.45
CA ALA A 81 2.87 -11.50 9.38
C ALA A 81 3.99 -10.59 8.86
N LEU A 82 4.33 -10.68 7.57
CA LEU A 82 5.33 -9.80 6.95
C LEU A 82 4.91 -8.33 6.97
N ALA A 83 3.64 -8.05 6.67
CA ALA A 83 3.11 -6.68 6.73
C ALA A 83 3.17 -6.10 8.15
N MET A 84 2.78 -6.90 9.16
CA MET A 84 2.83 -6.50 10.56
C MET A 84 4.27 -6.29 11.04
N ALA A 85 5.20 -7.17 10.67
CA ALA A 85 6.61 -7.04 10.99
C ALA A 85 7.22 -5.79 10.34
N TYR A 86 6.88 -5.49 9.08
CA TYR A 86 7.30 -4.27 8.43
C TYR A 86 6.75 -3.02 9.12
N GLN A 87 5.46 -3.02 9.47
CA GLN A 87 4.84 -1.91 10.19
C GLN A 87 5.31 -1.76 11.64
N SER A 88 5.80 -2.81 12.29
CA SER A 88 6.30 -2.71 13.67
C SER A 88 7.65 -1.97 13.75
N VAL A 89 8.44 -2.04 12.68
CA VAL A 89 9.77 -1.40 12.58
C VAL A 89 9.78 -0.11 11.75
N THR A 90 8.63 0.29 11.20
CA THR A 90 8.48 1.52 10.41
C THR A 90 7.34 2.37 10.92
N ASP A 91 7.36 3.67 10.59
CA ASP A 91 6.25 4.58 10.90
C ASP A 91 5.49 5.06 9.66
N HIS A 92 5.82 4.53 8.47
CA HIS A 92 5.22 4.94 7.19
C HIS A 92 3.69 4.87 7.19
N HIS A 93 3.12 3.88 7.90
CA HIS A 93 1.67 3.71 8.05
C HIS A 93 1.02 4.74 8.98
N LYS A 94 1.81 5.45 9.80
CA LYS A 94 1.37 6.54 10.69
C LYS A 94 1.49 7.91 10.02
N GLN A 95 2.33 8.02 8.99
CA GLN A 95 2.52 9.26 8.25
C GLN A 95 1.25 9.63 7.49
N ARG A 96 0.92 10.92 7.49
CA ARG A 96 -0.19 11.48 6.71
C ARG A 96 0.40 12.38 5.63
N PRO A 97 0.14 12.11 4.33
CA PRO A 97 0.56 13.03 3.29
C PRO A 97 -0.02 14.42 3.56
N PRO A 98 0.74 15.51 3.38
CA PRO A 98 0.21 16.86 3.48
C PRO A 98 -0.99 17.00 2.53
N VAL A 99 -2.18 17.23 3.09
CA VAL A 99 -3.45 17.29 2.34
C VAL A 99 -3.65 18.67 1.69
N ASN A 100 -3.03 19.71 2.25
CA ASN A 100 -3.29 21.07 1.82
C ASN A 100 -2.40 21.45 0.63
N ASP A 101 -3.00 22.09 -0.38
CA ASP A 101 -2.33 22.69 -1.53
C ASP A 101 -1.57 23.98 -1.16
N LEU A 102 -0.90 24.00 -0.02
CA LEU A 102 -0.06 25.11 0.40
C LEU A 102 1.22 25.10 -0.44
N SER A 103 1.46 26.20 -1.13
CA SER A 103 2.75 26.50 -1.76
C SER A 103 3.84 26.55 -0.68
N PRO A 104 5.12 26.35 -1.03
CA PRO A 104 6.21 26.37 -0.05
C PRO A 104 6.24 27.62 0.85
N ASN A 105 5.77 28.75 0.31
CA ASN A 105 5.72 30.07 0.95
C ASN A 105 4.37 30.43 1.60
N ASP A 106 3.35 29.58 1.47
CA ASP A 106 2.04 29.87 2.04
C ASP A 106 2.07 29.64 3.56
N SER A 107 1.50 30.59 4.29
CA SER A 107 1.34 30.48 5.75
C SER A 107 0.32 29.37 6.03
N ILE A 108 0.68 28.42 6.90
CA ILE A 108 -0.27 27.43 7.41
C ILE A 108 -1.27 28.22 8.26
N PRO A 109 -2.57 28.28 7.92
CA PRO A 109 -3.56 28.80 8.85
C PRO A 109 -3.52 27.92 10.09
N ASP A 110 -3.52 28.52 11.28
CA ASP A 110 -3.40 27.87 12.58
C ASP A 110 -4.05 26.47 12.68
N PRO A 111 -3.50 25.56 13.50
CA PRO A 111 -4.05 24.22 13.66
C PRO A 111 -5.54 24.30 14.00
N PRO A 112 -6.36 23.34 13.55
CA PRO A 112 -7.80 23.42 13.73
C PRO A 112 -8.11 23.57 15.22
N THR A 113 -8.87 24.61 15.56
CA THR A 113 -9.44 24.85 16.90
C THR A 113 -10.35 23.70 17.36
N VAL A 114 -10.64 22.75 16.46
CA VAL A 114 -11.49 21.60 16.70
C VAL A 114 -10.64 20.45 17.24
N VAL A 115 -10.58 20.36 18.57
CA VAL A 115 -10.28 19.10 19.26
C VAL A 115 -11.40 18.13 18.92
N TYR A 116 -11.21 17.30 17.89
CA TYR A 116 -12.13 16.18 17.66
C TYR A 116 -12.06 15.28 18.89
N PRO A 117 -13.18 15.06 19.63
CA PRO A 117 -13.16 14.12 20.72
C PRO A 117 -12.77 12.74 20.16
N PRO A 118 -12.01 11.93 20.91
CA PRO A 118 -11.70 10.57 20.50
C PRO A 118 -13.02 9.87 20.15
N ARG A 119 -13.06 9.19 18.99
CA ARG A 119 -14.21 8.38 18.56
C ARG A 119 -14.56 7.44 19.71
N ARG A 120 -15.68 7.73 20.38
CA ARG A 120 -16.24 6.83 21.39
C ARG A 120 -16.82 5.66 20.62
N TRP A 121 -16.21 4.49 20.78
CA TRP A 121 -16.87 3.25 20.42
C TRP A 121 -18.06 3.12 21.36
N HIS A 122 -19.27 3.17 20.81
CA HIS A 122 -20.47 2.81 21.57
C HIS A 122 -20.36 1.30 21.85
N LEU A 123 -20.16 0.98 23.13
CA LEU A 123 -20.33 -0.37 23.70
C LEU A 123 -21.82 -0.64 23.90
#